data_AF-A0A3D3ZAZ5-F1
#
_entry.id   AF-A0A3D3ZAZ5-F1
#
_cell.length_a   1.000
_cell.length_b   1.000
_cell.length_c   1.000
_cell.angle_alpha   90.00
_cell.angle_beta   90.00
_cell.angle_gamma   90.00
#
_symmetry.space_group_name_H-M   'P 1'
#
loop_
_entity.id
_entity.type
_entity.pdbx_description
1 polymer ?
#
loop_
_entity_poly.entity_id
_entity_poly.type
_entity_poly.pdbx_seq_one_letter_code
_entity_poly.pdbx_strand_id
1 'polypeptide(L)'
;LGALTHTKRRHPEQKIFLCGCMAGETKVSDRVKHSYPHVDGVFSTHHLWQFPQILWNVLSGKKRQFFIEDEPGSIAEGIPQVRDSRLKAWVSIMYGCNNFCTYCIVPYVRGRERSRQPEDILAECRALIEGGTKEITLLGQNVNS
;
A
#
# COMPACT_ATOMS: atom_id res chain seq x y z
N LEU A 1 4.13 17.87 1.35
CA LEU A 1 4.59 17.54 2.73
C LEU A 1 4.90 18.78 3.59
N GLY A 2 5.59 19.81 3.06
CA GLY A 2 5.88 21.03 3.84
C GLY A 2 4.65 21.79 4.33
N ALA A 3 3.55 21.79 3.56
CA ALA A 3 2.28 22.41 3.98
C ALA A 3 1.71 21.81 5.28
N LEU A 4 2.02 20.54 5.59
CA LEU A 4 1.52 19.87 6.79
C LEU A 4 2.19 20.35 8.08
N THR A 5 3.31 21.07 7.99
CA THR A 5 4.03 21.63 9.15
C THR A 5 3.14 22.58 9.96
N HIS A 6 2.33 23.41 9.29
CA HIS A 6 1.43 24.34 9.97
C HIS A 6 0.32 23.63 10.74
N THR A 7 -0.19 22.52 10.21
CA THR A 7 -1.23 21.72 10.87
C THR A 7 -0.65 20.95 12.06
N LYS A 8 0.52 20.32 11.90
CA LYS A 8 1.23 19.63 12.99
C LYS A 8 1.59 20.58 14.14
N ARG A 9 1.96 21.84 13.86
CA ARG A 9 2.21 22.86 14.90
C ARG A 9 0.96 23.20 15.71
N ARG A 10 -0.22 23.26 15.06
CA ARG A 10 -1.51 23.51 15.72
C ARG A 10 -2.05 22.28 16.43
N HIS A 11 -1.69 21.08 15.96
CA HIS A 11 -2.12 19.80 16.52
C HIS A 11 -0.90 18.88 16.74
N PRO A 12 -0.13 19.06 17.82
CA PRO A 12 1.11 18.31 18.06
C PRO A 12 0.93 16.79 18.07
N GLU A 13 -0.24 16.32 18.53
CA GLU A 13 -0.60 14.90 18.58
C GLU A 13 -0.94 14.27 17.23
N GLN A 14 -1.24 15.09 16.20
CA GLN A 14 -1.58 14.60 14.86
C GLN A 14 -0.45 13.76 14.29
N LYS A 15 -0.70 12.50 13.89
CA LYS A 15 0.31 11.66 13.23
C LYS A 15 0.21 11.77 11.71
N ILE A 16 1.36 11.89 11.05
CA ILE A 16 1.49 12.05 9.60
C ILE A 16 2.24 10.84 9.05
N PHE A 17 1.57 10.08 8.19
CA PHE A 17 2.16 8.96 7.48
C PHE A 17 2.19 9.23 5.98
N LEU A 18 3.27 8.83 5.32
CA LEU A 18 3.36 8.78 3.87
C LEU A 18 3.35 7.32 3.42
N CYS A 19 2.40 6.95 2.56
CA CYS A 19 2.29 5.61 2.02
C CYS A 19 2.01 5.62 0.51
N GLY A 20 2.24 4.48 -0.15
CA GLY A 20 2.00 4.30 -1.58
C GLY A 20 3.22 3.82 -2.34
N CYS A 21 3.11 3.66 -3.67
CA CYS A 21 4.22 3.16 -4.51
C CYS A 21 5.46 4.05 -4.37
N MET A 22 5.27 5.38 -4.49
CA MET A 22 6.37 6.33 -4.41
C MET A 22 7.02 6.40 -3.03
N ALA A 23 6.30 6.02 -1.96
CA ALA A 23 6.85 5.95 -0.62
C ALA A 23 7.83 4.78 -0.46
N GLY A 24 7.67 3.73 -1.27
CA GLY A 24 8.61 2.61 -1.35
C GLY A 24 9.88 2.91 -2.14
N GLU A 25 9.92 3.99 -2.93
CA GLU A 25 11.13 4.37 -3.65
C GLU A 25 12.18 4.92 -2.68
N THR A 26 13.35 4.30 -2.63
CA THR A 26 14.43 4.59 -1.66
C THR A 26 14.78 6.07 -1.63
N LYS A 27 14.97 6.69 -2.80
CA LYS A 27 15.31 8.12 -2.92
C LYS A 27 14.24 9.03 -2.31
N VAL A 28 12.97 8.67 -2.45
CA VAL A 28 11.85 9.45 -1.90
C VAL A 28 11.81 9.28 -0.39
N SER A 29 11.90 8.05 0.10
CA SER A 29 11.92 7.75 1.53
C SER A 29 13.08 8.44 2.26
N ASP A 30 14.29 8.39 1.68
CA ASP A 30 15.46 9.08 2.23
C ASP A 30 15.25 10.59 2.27
N ARG A 31 14.67 11.18 1.22
CA ARG A 31 14.32 12.61 1.24
C ARG A 31 13.32 12.93 2.34
N VAL A 32 12.34 12.07 2.59
CA VAL A 32 11.36 12.23 3.69
C VAL A 32 12.02 12.13 5.05
N LYS A 33 12.97 11.21 5.21
CA LYS A 33 13.76 11.03 6.43
C LYS A 33 14.53 12.30 6.79
N HIS A 34 15.21 12.92 5.83
CA HIS A 34 16.10 14.07 6.08
C HIS A 34 15.38 15.43 6.02
N SER A 35 14.49 15.64 5.05
CA SER A 35 13.90 16.96 4.79
C SER A 35 12.55 17.20 5.49
N TYR A 36 11.89 16.15 5.99
CA TYR A 36 10.53 16.26 6.54
C TYR A 36 10.41 15.58 7.92
N PRO A 37 11.04 16.15 8.97
CA PRO A 37 11.10 15.54 10.30
C PRO A 37 9.73 15.40 10.99
N HIS A 38 8.72 16.17 10.57
CA HIS A 38 7.36 16.10 11.08
C HIS A 38 6.53 14.92 10.56
N VAL A 39 7.06 14.12 9.62
CA VAL A 39 6.42 12.89 9.15
C VAL A 39 6.77 11.76 10.10
N ASP A 40 5.77 11.23 10.81
CA ASP A 40 5.93 10.21 11.85
C ASP A 40 6.26 8.82 11.28
N GLY A 41 5.81 8.51 10.06
CA GLY A 41 6.21 7.28 9.40
C GLY A 41 6.06 7.26 7.88
N VAL A 42 6.80 6.35 7.25
CA VAL A 42 6.76 6.07 5.82
C VAL A 42 6.68 4.56 5.63
N PHE A 43 5.75 4.10 4.79
CA PHE A 43 5.69 2.68 4.45
C PHE A 43 5.26 2.43 3.01
N SER A 44 5.84 1.41 2.37
CA SER A 44 5.49 1.00 1.02
C SER A 44 4.13 0.29 0.99
N THR A 45 3.59 0.05 -0.20
CA THR A 45 2.33 -0.69 -0.35
C THR A 45 2.39 -2.13 0.16
N HIS A 46 3.59 -2.71 0.27
CA HIS A 46 3.79 -4.08 0.77
C HIS A 46 3.57 -4.20 2.27
N HIS A 47 3.72 -3.11 3.01
CA HIS A 47 3.59 -3.08 4.47
C HIS A 47 2.22 -2.56 4.93
N LEU A 48 1.24 -2.45 4.03
CA LEU A 48 -0.09 -1.96 4.40
C LEU A 48 -0.73 -2.80 5.52
N TRP A 49 -0.55 -4.12 5.49
CA TRP A 49 -1.04 -5.04 6.52
C TRP A 49 -0.36 -4.85 7.88
N GLN A 50 0.87 -4.33 7.90
CA GLN A 50 1.61 -4.01 9.12
C GLN A 50 1.22 -2.63 9.68
N PHE A 51 0.34 -1.88 9.00
CA PHE A 51 -0.04 -0.53 9.45
C PHE A 51 -0.48 -0.45 10.92
N PRO A 52 -1.28 -1.39 11.48
CA PRO A 52 -1.61 -1.36 12.90
C PRO A 52 -0.36 -1.39 13.81
N GLN A 53 0.64 -2.22 13.47
CA GLN A 53 1.90 -2.32 14.21
C GLN A 53 2.76 -1.06 14.04
N ILE A 54 2.82 -0.52 12.82
CA ILE A 54 3.54 0.72 12.50
C ILE A 54 2.95 1.89 13.29
N LEU A 55 1.61 2.01 13.28
CA LEU A 55 0.88 3.03 14.02
C LEU A 55 1.12 2.87 15.52
N TRP A 56 1.01 1.65 16.05
CA TRP A 56 1.27 1.39 17.47
C TRP A 56 2.66 1.83 17.89
N ASN A 57 3.70 1.51 17.11
CA ASN A 57 5.06 1.94 17.40
C ASN A 57 5.19 3.47 17.53
N VAL A 58 4.55 4.22 16.63
CA VAL A 58 4.52 5.69 16.68
C VAL A 58 3.77 6.21 17.90
N LEU A 59 2.64 5.57 18.26
CA LEU A 59 1.83 5.97 19.41
C LEU A 59 2.50 5.65 20.75
N SER A 60 3.24 4.54 20.84
CA SER A 60 3.98 4.14 22.04
C SER A 60 5.29 4.91 22.25
N GLY A 61 5.55 5.97 21.46
CA GLY A 61 6.73 6.82 21.62
C GLY A 61 8.03 6.24 21.05
N LYS A 62 7.97 5.19 20.20
CA LYS A 62 9.15 4.78 19.43
C LYS A 62 9.50 5.85 18.38
N LYS A 63 10.75 5.81 17.89
CA LYS A 63 11.23 6.70 16.82
C LYS A 63 10.36 6.59 15.56
N ARG A 64 10.48 7.56 14.66
CA ARG A 64 9.83 7.57 13.34
C ARG A 64 10.00 6.23 12.64
N GLN A 65 8.94 5.73 12.02
CA GLN A 65 8.87 4.38 11.44
C GLN A 65 9.10 4.43 9.93
N PHE A 66 9.99 3.59 9.40
CA PHE A 66 10.30 3.52 7.97
C PHE A 66 10.31 2.05 7.52
N PHE A 67 9.34 1.68 6.70
CA PHE A 67 9.14 0.31 6.20
C PHE A 67 9.11 0.35 4.66
N ILE A 68 10.28 0.30 4.04
CA ILE A 68 10.44 0.47 2.58
C ILE A 68 11.11 -0.73 1.91
N GLU A 69 11.59 -1.69 2.69
CA GLU A 69 12.28 -2.86 2.16
C GLU A 69 11.27 -3.74 1.42
N ASP A 70 11.68 -4.34 0.30
CA ASP A 70 10.88 -5.38 -0.32
C ASP A 70 10.99 -6.62 0.57
N GLU A 71 10.06 -6.79 1.50
CA GLU A 71 9.88 -8.04 2.22
C GLU A 71 9.21 -9.06 1.27
N PRO A 72 9.93 -10.15 0.90
CA PRO A 72 9.34 -11.24 0.15
C PRO A 72 8.34 -11.98 1.03
N GLY A 73 7.09 -12.07 0.59
CA GLY A 73 6.00 -12.74 1.33
C GLY A 73 5.36 -11.80 2.34
N SER A 74 4.07 -11.53 2.31
CA SER A 74 2.93 -12.30 1.83
C SER A 74 2.00 -11.33 1.10
N ILE A 75 1.29 -11.82 0.08
CA ILE A 75 0.09 -11.10 -0.32
C ILE A 75 -0.82 -11.16 0.90
N ALA A 76 -1.11 -10.01 1.49
CA ALA A 76 -1.94 -9.94 2.66
C ALA A 76 -3.41 -10.11 2.25
N GLU A 77 -3.85 -11.35 2.30
CA GLU A 77 -5.23 -11.75 2.07
C GLU A 77 -6.11 -11.38 3.27
N GLY A 78 -7.41 -11.23 3.04
CA GLY A 78 -8.39 -11.01 4.12
C GLY A 78 -8.35 -9.62 4.76
N ILE A 79 -7.61 -8.65 4.21
CA ILE A 79 -7.69 -7.26 4.66
C ILE A 79 -9.08 -6.70 4.34
N PRO A 80 -9.86 -6.21 5.34
CA PRO A 80 -11.16 -5.61 5.09
C PRO A 80 -11.07 -4.46 4.07
N GLN A 81 -11.89 -4.54 3.02
CA GLN A 81 -11.96 -3.52 1.98
C GLN A 81 -13.22 -2.68 2.17
N VAL A 82 -13.06 -1.36 2.30
CA VAL A 82 -14.18 -0.42 2.19
C VAL A 82 -14.29 -0.01 0.72
N ARG A 83 -15.47 -0.18 0.13
CA ARG A 83 -15.74 0.09 -1.28
C ARG A 83 -16.82 1.16 -1.39
N ASP A 84 -16.58 2.16 -2.25
CA ASP A 84 -17.52 3.27 -2.45
C ASP A 84 -18.76 2.87 -3.25
N SER A 85 -18.66 1.82 -4.09
CA SER A 85 -19.74 1.34 -4.94
C SER A 85 -20.13 -0.09 -4.57
N ARG A 86 -21.45 -0.33 -4.53
CA ARG A 86 -22.04 -1.66 -4.44
C ARG A 86 -22.26 -2.33 -5.79
N LEU A 87 -22.18 -1.58 -6.90
CA LEU A 87 -22.45 -2.10 -8.24
C LEU A 87 -21.18 -2.53 -8.96
N LYS A 88 -20.04 -1.87 -8.69
CA LYS A 88 -18.77 -2.10 -9.36
C LYS A 88 -17.67 -2.35 -8.34
N ALA A 89 -16.83 -3.35 -8.59
CA ALA A 89 -15.71 -3.68 -7.74
C ALA A 89 -14.44 -3.96 -8.55
N TRP A 90 -13.31 -3.58 -7.98
CA TRP A 90 -11.99 -3.93 -8.48
C TRP A 90 -11.37 -5.01 -7.60
N VAL A 91 -10.86 -6.06 -8.23
CA VAL A 91 -10.22 -7.19 -7.55
C VAL A 91 -8.82 -7.34 -8.10
N SER A 92 -7.81 -7.03 -7.28
CA SER A 92 -6.41 -7.25 -7.65
C SER A 92 -6.15 -8.75 -7.71
N ILE A 93 -5.59 -9.26 -8.80
CA ILE A 93 -5.26 -10.69 -8.96
C ILE A 93 -3.76 -10.98 -8.81
N MET A 94 -2.95 -9.94 -8.84
CA MET A 94 -1.50 -10.02 -8.77
C MET A 94 -0.90 -8.71 -8.26
N TYR A 95 0.38 -8.77 -7.89
CA TYR A 95 1.19 -7.62 -7.49
C TYR A 95 2.58 -7.71 -8.13
N GLY A 96 3.18 -6.56 -8.41
CA GLY A 96 4.53 -6.49 -8.95
C GLY A 96 4.59 -6.83 -10.45
N CYS A 97 5.80 -6.81 -11.02
CA CYS A 97 6.00 -7.14 -12.44
C CYS A 97 7.43 -7.60 -12.68
N ASN A 98 7.59 -8.61 -13.53
CA ASN A 98 8.91 -9.11 -13.94
C ASN A 98 9.48 -8.41 -15.19
N ASN A 99 8.68 -7.56 -15.86
CA ASN A 99 9.11 -6.83 -17.05
C ASN A 99 9.82 -5.52 -16.67
N PHE A 100 11.10 -5.42 -17.03
CA PHE A 100 11.94 -4.22 -16.82
C PHE A 100 11.86 -3.28 -18.03
N CYS A 101 10.67 -2.80 -18.35
CA CYS A 101 10.48 -1.82 -19.41
C CYS A 101 11.22 -0.51 -19.05
N THR A 102 11.85 0.12 -20.03
CA THR A 102 12.72 1.31 -19.83
C THR A 102 12.03 2.50 -19.15
N TYR A 103 10.71 2.57 -19.21
CA TYR A 103 9.89 3.63 -18.63
C TYR A 103 9.17 3.22 -17.33
N CYS A 104 9.29 1.96 -16.90
CA CYS A 104 8.43 1.39 -15.86
C CYS A 104 9.12 1.38 -14.50
N ILE A 105 8.51 2.05 -13.52
CA ILE A 105 8.97 2.08 -12.13
C ILE A 105 8.57 0.82 -11.33
N VAL A 106 7.56 0.08 -11.80
CA VAL A 106 6.90 -1.00 -11.05
C VAL A 106 7.86 -2.03 -10.47
N PRO A 107 8.85 -2.59 -11.22
CA PRO A 107 9.73 -3.61 -10.66
C PRO A 107 10.55 -3.12 -9.45
N TYR A 108 10.76 -1.81 -9.33
CA TYR A 108 11.55 -1.21 -8.25
C TYR A 108 10.72 -0.90 -7.01
N VAL A 109 9.47 -0.47 -7.18
CA VAL A 109 8.61 0.00 -6.06
C VAL A 109 7.50 -0.98 -5.68
N ARG A 110 7.22 -1.98 -6.53
CA ARG A 110 6.24 -3.06 -6.29
C ARG A 110 6.87 -4.45 -6.27
N GLY A 111 8.19 -4.54 -6.48
CA GLY A 111 8.94 -5.80 -6.49
C GLY A 111 8.59 -6.74 -7.65
N ARG A 112 9.02 -7.99 -7.48
CA ARG A 112 8.78 -9.09 -8.43
C ARG A 112 7.30 -9.45 -8.51
N GLU A 113 6.93 -10.02 -9.65
CA GLU A 113 5.57 -10.51 -9.88
C GLU A 113 5.16 -11.59 -8.87
N ARG A 114 3.96 -11.46 -8.32
CA ARG A 114 3.35 -12.41 -7.39
C ARG A 114 1.86 -12.49 -7.69
N SER A 115 1.38 -13.67 -8.09
CA SER A 115 -0.05 -13.93 -8.29
C SER A 115 -0.72 -14.30 -6.97
N ARG A 116 -1.96 -13.86 -6.79
CA ARG A 116 -2.83 -14.37 -5.72
C ARG A 116 -3.23 -15.80 -5.99
N GLN A 117 -3.64 -16.51 -4.95
CA GLN A 117 -4.23 -17.83 -5.12
C GLN A 117 -5.60 -17.70 -5.80
N PRO A 118 -5.90 -18.53 -6.82
CA PRO A 118 -7.19 -18.49 -7.51
C PRO A 118 -8.38 -18.64 -6.56
N GLU A 119 -8.24 -19.45 -5.51
CA GLU A 119 -9.27 -19.73 -4.53
C GLU A 119 -9.66 -18.47 -3.75
N ASP A 120 -8.67 -17.66 -3.36
CA ASP A 120 -8.88 -16.39 -2.65
C ASP A 120 -9.54 -15.34 -3.57
N ILE A 121 -9.12 -15.27 -4.83
CA ILE A 121 -9.75 -14.40 -5.85
C ILE A 121 -11.22 -14.82 -6.04
N LEU A 122 -11.49 -16.11 -6.20
CA LEU A 122 -12.84 -16.62 -6.40
C LEU A 122 -13.73 -16.41 -5.17
N ALA A 123 -13.18 -16.60 -3.97
CA ALA A 123 -13.89 -16.33 -2.72
C ALA A 123 -14.27 -14.85 -2.60
N GLU A 124 -13.34 -13.92 -2.89
CA GLU A 124 -13.61 -12.48 -2.90
C GLU A 124 -14.68 -12.12 -3.94
N CYS A 125 -14.57 -12.65 -5.17
CA CYS A 125 -15.56 -12.42 -6.22
C CYS A 125 -16.95 -12.92 -5.84
N ARG A 126 -17.07 -14.10 -5.23
CA ARG A 126 -18.35 -14.65 -4.77
C ARG A 126 -18.98 -13.76 -3.70
N ALA A 127 -18.20 -13.36 -2.69
CA ALA A 127 -18.67 -12.46 -1.64
C ALA A 127 -19.16 -11.11 -2.22
N LEU A 128 -18.47 -10.58 -3.24
CA LEU A 128 -18.89 -9.36 -3.93
C LEU A 128 -20.21 -9.53 -4.67
N ILE A 129 -20.40 -10.66 -5.37
CA ILE A 129 -21.64 -10.98 -6.08
C ILE A 129 -22.81 -11.11 -5.10
N GLU A 130 -22.61 -11.83 -3.99
CA GLU A 130 -23.61 -11.96 -2.91
C GLU A 130 -23.94 -10.59 -2.29
N GLY A 131 -22.95 -9.69 -2.18
CA GLY A 131 -23.11 -8.30 -1.77
C GLY A 131 -23.80 -7.38 -2.79
N GLY A 132 -24.20 -7.90 -3.95
CA GLY A 132 -24.95 -7.17 -4.98
C GLY A 132 -24.11 -6.55 -6.10
N THR A 133 -22.81 -6.84 -6.15
CA THR A 133 -21.90 -6.36 -7.22
C THR A 133 -22.32 -6.93 -8.56
N LYS A 134 -22.37 -6.08 -9.59
CA LYS A 134 -22.75 -6.44 -10.96
C LYS A 134 -21.57 -6.46 -11.92
N GLU A 135 -20.55 -5.64 -11.66
CA GLU A 135 -19.33 -5.58 -12.46
C GLU A 135 -18.10 -5.83 -11.58
N ILE A 136 -17.30 -6.81 -11.96
CA ILE A 136 -16.01 -7.09 -11.35
C ILE A 136 -14.93 -6.85 -12.40
N THR A 137 -13.99 -5.96 -12.11
CA THR A 137 -12.81 -5.73 -12.94
C THR A 137 -11.59 -6.32 -12.24
N LEU A 138 -10.91 -7.24 -12.93
CA LEU A 138 -9.66 -7.81 -12.44
C LEU A 138 -8.51 -6.85 -12.71
N LEU A 139 -7.71 -6.56 -11.67
CA LEU A 139 -6.57 -5.66 -11.76
C LEU A 139 -5.26 -6.44 -11.64
N GLY A 140 -4.32 -6.12 -12.52
CA GLY A 140 -2.96 -6.63 -12.47
C GLY A 140 -2.03 -5.70 -13.24
N GLN A 141 -0.74 -5.71 -12.90
CA GLN A 141 0.27 -4.99 -13.67
C GLN A 141 0.48 -5.62 -15.05
N ASN A 142 0.28 -6.94 -15.14
CA ASN A 142 0.32 -7.69 -16.37
C ASN A 142 -0.76 -8.78 -16.34
N VAL A 143 -1.90 -8.53 -16.98
CA VAL A 143 -3.07 -9.42 -16.91
C VAL A 143 -3.08 -10.51 -17.98
N ASN A 144 -2.08 -10.52 -18.87
CA ASN A 144 -1.98 -11.40 -20.02
C ASN A 144 -0.62 -12.10 -20.12
N SER A 145 0.05 -12.29 -18.98
CA SER A 145 1.34 -12.97 -18.92
C SER A 145 1.21 -14.49 -18.89
#